data_AF-A0A554XI49-F1
#
_entry.id   AF-A0A554XI49-F1
#
_cell.length_a   1.000
_cell.length_b   1.000
_cell.length_c   1.000
_cell.angle_alpha   90.00
_cell.angle_beta   90.00
_cell.angle_gamma   90.00
#
_symmetry.space_group_name_H-M   'P 1'
#
loop_
_entity.id
_entity.type
_entity.pdbx_description
1 polymer ?
#
loop_
_entity_poly.entity_id
_entity_poly.type
_entity_poly.pdbx_seq_one_letter_code
_entity_poly.pdbx_strand_id
1 'polypeptide(L)' 'MATTKRKSRMLDEMHETARGLYSAGLISKRRMGEFDALCHLDVHEMSPQRSSPCVSGRVSARPCSPPC' A
#
# COMPACT_ATOMS: atom_id res chain seq x y z
N MET A 1 -10.58 -10.58 8.59
CA MET A 1 -11.26 -10.67 7.28
C MET A 1 -10.25 -11.22 6.28
N ALA A 2 -10.66 -12.21 5.49
CA ALA A 2 -9.78 -13.07 4.70
C ALA A 2 -8.87 -12.27 3.74
N THR A 3 -7.59 -12.66 3.65
CA THR A 3 -6.69 -12.33 2.54
C THR A 3 -7.22 -13.01 1.29
N THR A 4 -8.35 -12.52 0.77
CA THR A 4 -8.81 -12.98 -0.53
C THR A 4 -7.77 -12.48 -1.51
N LYS A 5 -7.01 -13.43 -2.07
CA LYS A 5 -6.27 -13.32 -3.34
C LYS A 5 -7.26 -12.88 -4.42
N ARG A 6 -7.74 -11.65 -4.33
CA ARG A 6 -8.58 -11.04 -5.33
C ARG A 6 -7.64 -10.80 -6.49
N LYS A 7 -7.80 -11.57 -7.55
CA LYS A 7 -7.29 -11.19 -8.87
C LYS A 7 -7.96 -9.86 -9.21
N SER A 8 -7.34 -8.76 -8.79
CA SER A 8 -7.82 -7.43 -9.08
C SER A 8 -7.55 -7.20 -10.55
N ARG A 9 -8.59 -6.81 -11.30
CA ARG A 9 -8.44 -6.44 -12.72
C ARG A 9 -7.32 -5.45 -12.94
N MET A 10 -7.11 -4.53 -11.99
CA MET A 10 -6.03 -3.55 -12.05
C MET A 10 -4.64 -4.18 -12.15
N LEU A 11 -4.34 -5.23 -11.36
CA LEU A 11 -3.03 -5.88 -11.42
C LEU A 11 -2.84 -6.67 -12.73
N ASP A 12 -3.92 -7.21 -13.28
CA ASP A 12 -3.91 -7.92 -14.57
C ASP A 12 -3.59 -6.96 -15.73
N GLU A 13 -4.30 -5.83 -15.81
CA GLU A 13 -4.05 -4.77 -16.81
C GLU A 13 -2.65 -4.17 -16.68
N MET A 14 -2.17 -3.95 -15.45
CA MET A 14 -0.81 -3.48 -15.20
C MET A 14 0.23 -4.53 -15.63
N HIS A 15 -0.05 -5.81 -15.44
CA HIS A 15 0.85 -6.87 -15.89
C HIS A 15 0.94 -6.92 -17.42
N GLU A 16 -0.18 -6.78 -18.14
CA GLU A 16 -0.16 -6.66 -19.61
C GLU A 16 0.61 -5.42 -20.07
N THR A 17 0.46 -4.29 -19.38
CA THR A 17 1.25 -3.08 -19.64
C THR A 17 2.75 -3.35 -19.44
N ALA A 18 3.14 -4.00 -18.34
CA ALA A 18 4.52 -4.37 -18.06
C ALA A 18 5.09 -5.32 -19.13
N ARG A 19 4.28 -6.26 -19.64
CA ARG A 19 4.69 -7.12 -20.77
C ARG A 19 4.98 -6.32 -22.02
N GLY A 20 4.13 -5.35 -22.35
CA GLY A 20 4.38 -4.41 -23.44
C GLY A 20 5.72 -3.68 -23.28
N LEU A 21 6.02 -3.18 -22.08
CA LEU A 21 7.29 -2.53 -21.77
C LEU A 21 8.50 -3.47 -21.87
N TYR A 22 8.34 -4.75 -21.48
CA TYR A 22 9.37 -5.77 -21.60
C TYR A 22 9.67 -6.09 -23.06
N SER A 23 8.62 -6.29 -23.86
CA SER A 23 8.73 -6.50 -25.30
C SER A 23 9.34 -5.30 -26.03
N ALA A 24 9.08 -4.08 -25.56
CA ALA A 24 9.72 -2.86 -26.06
C ALA A 24 11.19 -2.68 -25.60
N GLY A 25 11.70 -3.56 -24.73
CA GLY A 25 13.08 -3.50 -24.21
C GLY A 25 13.31 -2.41 -23.15
N LEU A 26 12.25 -1.75 -22.66
CA LEU A 26 12.35 -0.67 -21.66
C LEU A 26 12.53 -1.20 -20.24
N ILE A 27 12.06 -2.41 -19.97
CA ILE A 27 12.32 -3.11 -18.71
C ILE A 27 13.08 -4.40 -18.98
N SER A 28 14.02 -4.72 -18.09
CA SER A 28 14.82 -5.93 -18.18
C SER A 28 14.06 -7.14 -17.63
N LYS A 29 14.52 -8.35 -17.99
CA LYS A 29 13.97 -9.60 -17.44
C LYS A 29 14.00 -9.63 -15.91
N ARG A 30 15.02 -9.00 -15.31
CA ARG A 30 15.15 -8.84 -13.86
C ARG A 30 14.00 -8.01 -13.29
N ARG A 31 13.73 -6.82 -13.84
CA ARG A 31 12.63 -5.94 -13.44
C ARG A 31 11.27 -6.64 -13.61
N MET A 32 11.10 -7.42 -14.67
CA MET A 32 9.87 -8.18 -14.90
C MET A 32 9.64 -9.23 -13.81
N GLY A 33 10.69 -9.94 -13.38
CA GLY A 33 10.61 -10.90 -12.27
C GLY A 33 10.31 -10.24 -10.92
N GLU A 34 10.89 -9.07 -10.66
CA GLU A 34 10.59 -8.27 -9.45
C GLU A 34 9.12 -7.82 -9.43
N PHE A 35 8.57 -7.42 -10.58
CA PHE A 35 7.16 -7.04 -10.71
C PHE A 35 6.21 -8.22 -10.42
N ASP A 36 6.50 -9.41 -10.97
CA ASP A 36 5.72 -10.62 -10.74
C ASP A 36 5.71 -11.02 -9.24
N ALA A 37 6.87 -10.92 -8.59
CA ALA A 37 7.01 -11.17 -7.15
C ALA A 37 6.19 -10.18 -6.31
N LEU A 38 6.16 -8.90 -6.69
CA LEU A 38 5.35 -7.88 -5.99
C LEU A 38 3.84 -8.12 -6.14
N CYS A 39 3.39 -8.59 -7.32
CA CYS A 39 1.98 -8.94 -7.53
C CYS A 39 1.51 -10.11 -6.65
N HIS A 40 2.45 -10.95 -6.22
CA HIS A 40 2.20 -12.14 -5.39
C HIS A 40 2.58 -11.93 -3.92
N LEU A 41 3.02 -10.72 -3.55
CA LEU A 41 3.42 -10.41 -2.19
C LEU A 41 2.20 -10.43 -1.27
N ASP A 42 2.21 -11.33 -0.29
CA ASP A 42 1.22 -11.34 0.78
C ASP A 42 1.50 -10.18 1.73
N VAL A 43 0.93 -9.02 1.41
CA VAL A 43 1.03 -7.84 2.27
C VAL A 43 0.05 -8.04 3.41
N HIS A 44 0.58 -8.32 4.61
CA HIS A 44 -0.23 -8.29 5.82
C HIS A 44 -0.80 -6.89 6.01
N GLU A 45 -2.11 -6.76 5.92
CA GLU A 45 -2.81 -5.50 6.14
C GLU A 45 -2.52 -5.03 7.58
N MET A 46 -1.65 -4.02 7.71
CA MET A 46 -1.43 -3.36 8.98
C MET A 46 -2.74 -2.73 9.40
N SER A 47 -3.42 -3.33 10.37
CA SER A 47 -4.67 -2.80 10.88
C SER A 47 -4.44 -1.35 11.36
N PRO A 48 -5.29 -0.38 11.00
CA PRO A 48 -5.10 1.04 11.30
C PRO A 48 -5.14 1.38 12.80
N GLN A 49 -5.25 0.38 13.66
CA GLN A 49 -5.20 0.49 15.09
C GLN A 49 -3.74 0.69 15.53
N ARG A 50 -3.40 1.98 15.59
CA ARG A 50 -2.27 2.59 16.32
C ARG A 50 -1.03 2.91 15.50
N SER A 51 -1.23 3.52 14.34
CA SER A 51 -0.46 4.73 14.04
C SER A 51 -1.39 5.92 14.27
N SER A 52 -1.60 6.35 15.52
CA SER A 52 -2.21 7.67 15.72
C SER A 52 -1.26 8.68 15.06
N PRO A 53 -1.64 9.38 13.97
CA PRO A 53 -0.90 10.57 13.63
C PRO A 53 -1.16 11.53 14.79
N CYS A 54 -0.10 12.04 15.39
CA CYS A 54 -0.22 13.17 16.29
C CYS A 54 -0.75 14.34 15.44
N VAL A 55 -2.07 14.52 15.40
CA VAL A 55 -2.70 15.73 14.85
C VAL A 55 -2.53 16.80 15.92
N SER A 56 -1.39 17.49 15.85
CA SER A 56 -1.22 18.80 16.49
C SER A 56 -2.20 19.77 15.85
N GLY A 57 -3.37 19.92 16.48
CA GLY A 57 -4.44 20.74 15.94
C GLY A 57 -5.64 20.84 16.86
N ARG A 58 -5.47 21.46 18.04
CA ARG A 58 -6.60 22.01 18.78
C ARG A 58 -6.24 23.41 19.28
N VAL A 59 -6.50 24.42 18.44
CA VAL A 59 -6.68 25.78 18.94
C VAL A 59 -8.10 25.84 19.51
N SER A 60 -8.23 25.73 20.83
CA SER A 60 -9.26 26.46 21.59
C SER A 60 -9.11 26.13 23.08
N ALA A 61 -8.86 27.20 23.83
CA ALA A 61 -8.60 27.24 25.26
C ALA A 61 -9.66 26.53 26.11
N ARG A 62 -9.20 25.62 26.98
CA ARG A 62 -9.77 25.45 28.32
C ARG A 62 -8.60 25.27 29.30
N PRO A 63 -8.57 26.00 30.43
CA PRO A 63 -7.48 25.91 31.38
C PRO A 63 -7.51 24.53 32.04
N CYS A 64 -6.34 23.90 32.12
CA CYS A 64 -6.14 22.75 32.97
C CYS A 64 -6.50 23.17 34.41
N SER A 65 -7.51 22.55 34.99
CA SER A 65 -7.71 22.53 36.44
C SER A 65 -7.63 21.08 36.90
N PRO A 66 -6.83 20.76 37.93
CA PRO A 66 -6.66 19.39 38.40
C PRO A 66 -7.83 19.00 39.32
N PRO A 67 -8.11 17.71 39.50
CA PRO A 67 -8.66 17.22 40.74
C PRO A 67 -7.60 16.43 41.52
N CYS A 68 -7.44 16.85 42.78
CA CYS A 68 -6.89 16.23 43.98
C CYS A 68 -6.07 14.93 43.88
#